data_AF-A0A7S1AGU3-F1
#
_entry.id   AF-A0A7S1AGU3-F1
#
_cell.length_a   1.000
_cell.length_b   1.000
_cell.length_c   1.000
_cell.angle_alpha   90.00
_cell.angle_beta   90.00
_cell.angle_gamma   90.00
#
_symmetry.space_group_name_H-M   'P 1'
#
loop_
_entity.id
_entity.type
_entity.pdbx_description
1 polymer ?
#
loop_
_entity_poly.entity_id
_entity_poly.type
_entity_poly.pdbx_seq_one_letter_code
_entity_poly.pdbx_strand_id
1 'polypeptide(L)'
;MNKYTAMTPPPKDGVAIGSRQSVSGDHQAEHAPSPLFGRIQQVTLDDPKSQYLCFTQSDYEEAYPTKGRKKIDRSAEFIKSLDRFSRFMLTDFLASIKAVELPDSLKRLFHHALNLIRGRHSNLQVAEQQDDAPKKDPCWPLLYLLVQGILVPLLENPGMCSKSKDSKESKLSAESIRNANVMAKFLSTMVHDGFRSKEYHKNCRSLQESLEKELLAYIISQTSDEDDYVFDLCANALMAHFDRNPSIVTLSAGDLMRLSNLLRVHTNKLRLNDKDLVEHLVDEIGHWGPAQLKQADAQPHMYNFKINKRFLLKPDEHVYVCNQTMCAVPKVLAAPLSRTCEVNLFQKYQKTVARQEDSLRLFEDILAKLPPVEGVDFPQMCVELKKKEAESEYRNPLYRRAVDMIKEEFMAQERSVGQILQTMTNNMTERDADRRKLDIIRRRMGKELFRSYRKEVEQECVELEQALTASKQLSLPETYAKAAQVRSRLAFHKREDQLKKRQGFDRKELPEGCSYMPMTSYTLVALQDRGVVIRCGSELSQVDAKKIKFSFYRVHEVEGSFVRIVIAKVHNRQKSSVIKRFELHENMLQEISRAHPDDELCLPAKGDTEVVVFREVNLHSLIQSSGTIL
;
A
#
# COMPACT_ATOMS: atom_id res chain seq x y z
N MET A 1 -8.66 32.27 -35.81
CA MET A 1 -8.13 31.24 -36.72
C MET A 1 -7.06 30.44 -36.00
N ASN A 2 -7.40 29.25 -35.50
CA ASN A 2 -6.67 28.01 -35.79
C ASN A 2 -7.46 26.85 -35.18
N LYS A 3 -7.74 25.90 -36.07
CA LYS A 3 -8.69 24.79 -35.94
C LYS A 3 -8.10 23.71 -35.04
N TYR A 4 -8.83 23.28 -34.01
CA TYR A 4 -8.65 21.95 -33.45
C TYR A 4 -9.72 21.04 -34.03
N THR A 5 -9.24 20.13 -34.86
CA THR A 5 -9.98 19.11 -35.57
C THR A 5 -10.61 18.13 -34.58
N ALA A 6 -11.92 17.97 -34.65
CA ALA A 6 -12.64 16.92 -33.95
C ALA A 6 -12.16 15.57 -34.50
N MET A 7 -11.52 14.75 -33.66
CA MET A 7 -11.32 13.34 -33.96
C MET A 7 -12.58 12.58 -33.53
N THR A 8 -13.26 12.03 -34.53
CA THR A 8 -14.31 11.03 -34.39
C THR A 8 -13.78 9.79 -33.64
N PRO A 9 -14.60 9.15 -32.79
CA PRO A 9 -14.20 7.90 -32.14
C PRO A 9 -14.18 6.74 -33.16
N PRO A 10 -13.22 5.80 -33.05
CA PRO A 10 -13.24 4.57 -33.85
C PRO A 10 -14.40 3.65 -33.41
N PRO A 11 -14.81 2.69 -34.27
CA PRO A 11 -15.98 1.86 -34.05
C PRO A 11 -15.81 0.93 -32.83
N LYS A 12 -16.95 0.66 -32.20
CA LYS A 12 -17.09 -0.27 -31.08
C LYS A 12 -16.90 -1.70 -31.57
N ASP A 13 -15.67 -2.20 -31.49
CA ASP A 13 -15.45 -3.64 -31.43
C ASP A 13 -15.54 -4.08 -29.98
N GLY A 14 -16.50 -4.98 -29.73
CA GLY A 14 -16.83 -5.50 -28.42
C GLY A 14 -15.65 -6.24 -27.81
N VAL A 15 -15.01 -5.60 -26.82
CA VAL A 15 -14.13 -6.30 -25.90
C VAL A 15 -15.01 -6.82 -24.76
N ALA A 16 -15.21 -8.13 -24.77
CA ALA A 16 -15.80 -8.86 -23.67
C ALA A 16 -15.11 -8.47 -22.36
N ILE A 17 -15.91 -8.10 -21.36
CA ILE A 17 -15.46 -7.90 -19.99
C ILE A 17 -15.08 -9.29 -19.44
N GLY A 18 -13.86 -9.72 -19.76
CA GLY A 18 -13.21 -10.82 -19.10
C GLY A 18 -12.96 -10.41 -17.65
N SER A 19 -13.65 -11.09 -16.74
CA SER A 19 -13.29 -11.16 -15.33
C SER A 19 -11.77 -11.27 -15.19
N ARG A 20 -11.13 -10.28 -14.54
CA ARG A 20 -9.75 -10.40 -14.07
C ARG A 20 -9.72 -11.57 -13.08
N GLN A 21 -9.43 -12.76 -13.60
CA GLN A 21 -8.78 -13.81 -12.85
C GLN A 21 -7.52 -13.17 -12.26
N SER A 22 -7.34 -13.37 -10.96
CA SER A 22 -6.05 -13.30 -10.31
C SER A 22 -5.01 -13.93 -11.22
N VAL A 23 -4.07 -13.14 -11.73
CA VAL A 23 -2.87 -13.68 -12.37
C VAL A 23 -2.01 -14.24 -11.24
N SER A 24 -2.40 -15.42 -10.75
CA SER A 24 -1.43 -16.44 -10.37
C SER A 24 -0.71 -16.76 -11.67
N GLY A 25 0.52 -16.27 -11.81
CA GLY A 25 1.41 -16.74 -12.85
C GLY A 25 1.70 -18.21 -12.59
N ASP A 26 0.83 -19.09 -13.06
CA ASP A 26 1.17 -20.49 -13.30
C ASP A 26 2.13 -20.49 -14.49
N HIS A 27 3.39 -20.21 -14.21
CA HIS A 27 4.44 -20.84 -14.96
C HIS A 27 4.29 -22.34 -14.68
N GLN A 28 3.66 -23.05 -15.62
CA GLN A 28 3.94 -24.47 -15.82
C GLN A 28 5.42 -24.58 -16.25
N ALA A 29 6.32 -24.39 -15.30
CA ALA A 29 7.64 -24.97 -15.38
C ALA A 29 7.40 -26.47 -15.27
N GLU A 30 7.60 -27.20 -16.37
CA GLU A 30 7.82 -28.64 -16.31
C GLU A 30 8.77 -28.89 -15.13
N HIS A 31 8.32 -29.70 -14.17
CA HIS A 31 9.01 -29.91 -12.91
C HIS A 31 10.29 -30.72 -13.16
N ALA A 32 11.35 -30.03 -13.56
CA ALA A 32 12.68 -30.59 -13.54
C ALA A 32 13.01 -31.00 -12.09
N PRO A 33 13.54 -32.22 -11.85
CA PRO A 33 13.99 -32.60 -10.52
C PRO A 33 14.99 -31.57 -10.02
N SER A 34 14.96 -31.27 -8.72
CA SER A 34 15.92 -30.33 -8.10
C SER A 34 17.33 -30.67 -8.60
N PRO A 35 18.07 -29.69 -9.16
CA PRO A 35 19.36 -29.95 -9.80
C PRO A 35 20.33 -30.67 -8.84
N LEU A 36 20.25 -30.35 -7.55
CA LEU A 36 21.03 -31.02 -6.51
C LEU A 36 20.61 -32.49 -6.29
N PHE A 37 19.31 -32.76 -6.09
CA PHE A 37 18.84 -34.12 -5.83
C PHE A 37 18.92 -35.03 -7.07
N GLY A 38 18.79 -34.46 -8.27
CA GLY A 38 19.08 -35.16 -9.53
C GLY A 38 20.55 -35.58 -9.62
N ARG A 39 21.48 -34.72 -9.20
CA ARG A 39 22.93 -35.06 -9.14
C ARG A 39 23.26 -36.08 -8.08
N ILE A 40 22.61 -36.01 -6.91
CA ILE A 40 22.76 -37.01 -5.84
C ILE A 40 22.29 -38.39 -6.35
N GLN A 41 21.15 -38.45 -7.03
CA GLN A 41 20.65 -39.68 -7.65
C GLN A 41 21.60 -40.20 -8.74
N GLN A 42 22.13 -39.34 -9.62
CA GLN A 42 23.09 -39.72 -10.67
C GLN A 42 24.36 -40.36 -10.09
N VAL A 43 24.94 -39.80 -9.02
CA VAL A 43 26.11 -40.40 -8.35
C VAL A 43 25.83 -41.79 -7.81
N THR A 44 24.58 -42.06 -7.46
CA THR A 44 24.13 -43.37 -6.99
C THR A 44 24.01 -44.37 -8.15
N LEU A 45 23.67 -43.89 -9.34
CA LEU A 45 23.42 -44.70 -10.56
C LEU A 45 24.70 -45.00 -11.36
N ASP A 46 25.65 -44.06 -11.41
CA ASP A 46 26.83 -44.14 -12.29
C ASP A 46 27.88 -45.17 -11.83
N ASP A 47 27.91 -45.53 -10.54
CA ASP A 47 28.82 -46.55 -10.01
C ASP A 47 28.17 -47.34 -8.86
N PRO A 48 27.44 -48.42 -9.16
CA PRO A 48 26.74 -49.23 -8.14
C PRO A 48 27.69 -49.94 -7.17
N LYS A 49 28.99 -50.06 -7.49
CA LYS A 49 29.99 -50.65 -6.57
C LYS A 49 30.45 -49.66 -5.50
N SER A 50 30.21 -48.36 -5.70
CA SER A 50 30.59 -47.30 -4.78
C SER A 50 29.48 -46.25 -4.64
N GLN A 51 28.25 -46.71 -4.47
CA GLN A 51 27.02 -45.89 -4.44
C GLN A 51 26.91 -44.93 -3.24
N TYR A 52 27.71 -45.14 -2.19
CA TYR A 52 27.69 -44.33 -0.97
C TYR A 52 28.84 -43.33 -0.90
N LEU A 53 28.48 -42.08 -0.60
CA LEU A 53 29.40 -41.01 -0.23
C LEU A 53 29.78 -41.14 1.25
N CYS A 54 31.07 -40.97 1.57
CA CYS A 54 31.59 -41.08 2.94
C CYS A 54 32.67 -40.01 3.15
N PHE A 55 32.67 -39.33 4.31
CA PHE A 55 33.74 -38.40 4.68
C PHE A 55 34.44 -38.75 6.00
N THR A 56 33.88 -39.68 6.79
CA THR A 56 34.56 -40.30 7.94
C THR A 56 34.78 -41.78 7.71
N GLN A 57 35.79 -42.34 8.39
CA GLN A 57 36.07 -43.77 8.33
C GLN A 57 34.90 -44.61 8.91
N SER A 58 34.20 -44.09 9.92
CA SER A 58 33.00 -44.72 10.48
C SER A 58 31.87 -44.80 9.45
N ASP A 59 31.59 -43.71 8.72
CA ASP A 59 30.53 -43.72 7.71
C ASP A 59 30.84 -44.73 6.58
N TYR A 60 32.13 -44.87 6.25
CA TYR A 60 32.61 -45.86 5.27
C TYR A 60 32.45 -47.30 5.75
N GLU A 61 32.80 -47.58 7.00
CA GLU A 61 32.66 -48.92 7.60
C GLU A 61 31.18 -49.34 7.73
N GLU A 62 30.28 -48.38 8.00
CA GLU A 62 28.84 -48.58 8.00
C GLU A 62 28.27 -48.79 6.57
N ALA A 63 28.85 -48.13 5.56
CA ALA A 63 28.44 -48.26 4.17
C ALA A 63 28.87 -49.59 3.54
N TYR A 64 30.04 -50.08 3.92
CA TYR A 64 30.65 -51.27 3.33
C TYR A 64 31.13 -52.25 4.42
N PRO A 65 30.19 -52.89 5.17
CA PRO A 65 30.54 -53.84 6.21
C PRO A 65 31.17 -55.10 5.60
N THR A 66 32.49 -55.24 5.71
CA THR A 66 33.22 -56.38 5.17
C THR A 66 33.73 -57.31 6.27
N LYS A 67 33.21 -58.55 6.29
CA LYS A 67 33.77 -59.64 7.10
C LYS A 67 35.12 -60.07 6.46
N GLY A 68 36.26 -59.78 7.11
CA GLY A 68 37.55 -60.43 6.81
C GLY A 68 38.61 -59.70 5.96
N ARG A 69 38.51 -58.39 5.71
CA ARG A 69 39.57 -57.63 4.97
C ARG A 69 40.67 -57.07 5.89
N LYS A 70 41.92 -56.99 5.40
CA LYS A 70 43.07 -56.42 6.12
C LYS A 70 42.93 -54.89 6.29
N LYS A 71 43.42 -54.36 7.42
CA LYS A 71 43.29 -52.94 7.82
C LYS A 71 43.94 -51.93 6.84
N ILE A 72 45.03 -52.33 6.17
CA ILE A 72 45.77 -51.47 5.22
C ILE A 72 44.96 -51.22 3.94
N ASP A 73 44.32 -52.26 3.39
CA ASP A 73 43.47 -52.14 2.20
C ASP A 73 42.25 -51.25 2.45
N ARG A 74 41.68 -51.32 3.67
CA ARG A 74 40.54 -50.47 4.08
C ARG A 74 40.86 -48.99 4.10
N SER A 75 42.04 -48.61 4.59
CA SER A 75 42.44 -47.20 4.62
C SER A 75 42.62 -46.63 3.22
N ALA A 76 43.14 -47.41 2.28
CA ALA A 76 43.30 -47.00 0.88
C ALA A 76 41.95 -46.89 0.14
N GLU A 77 41.01 -47.80 0.40
CA GLU A 77 39.65 -47.72 -0.13
C GLU A 77 38.86 -46.53 0.44
N PHE A 78 39.02 -46.23 1.73
CA PHE A 78 38.44 -45.03 2.35
C PHE A 78 38.95 -43.73 1.72
N ILE A 79 40.26 -43.60 1.48
CA ILE A 79 40.84 -42.41 0.84
C ILE A 79 40.22 -42.19 -0.55
N LYS A 80 40.04 -43.25 -1.35
CA LYS A 80 39.36 -43.16 -2.65
C LYS A 80 37.90 -42.70 -2.52
N SER A 81 37.18 -43.18 -1.51
CA SER A 81 35.81 -42.75 -1.23
C SER A 81 35.76 -41.27 -0.80
N LEU A 82 36.70 -40.83 0.03
CA LEU A 82 36.83 -39.44 0.46
C LEU A 82 37.18 -38.50 -0.70
N ASP A 83 38.06 -38.92 -1.61
CA ASP A 83 38.39 -38.14 -2.82
C ASP A 83 37.17 -38.02 -3.75
N ARG A 84 36.34 -39.08 -3.85
CA ARG A 84 35.06 -39.02 -4.57
C ARG A 84 34.09 -38.04 -3.91
N PHE A 85 33.95 -38.10 -2.59
CA PHE A 85 33.12 -37.15 -1.84
C PHE A 85 33.61 -35.71 -2.06
N SER A 86 34.92 -35.48 -1.95
CA SER A 86 35.53 -34.16 -2.13
C SER A 86 35.30 -33.63 -3.55
N ARG A 87 35.45 -34.49 -4.56
CA ARG A 87 35.16 -34.14 -5.95
C ARG A 87 33.70 -33.73 -6.10
N PHE A 88 32.77 -34.57 -5.64
CA PHE A 88 31.33 -34.28 -5.73
C PHE A 88 30.95 -32.97 -5.05
N MET A 89 31.50 -32.69 -3.86
CA MET A 89 31.23 -31.44 -3.13
C MET A 89 31.74 -30.20 -3.88
N LEU A 90 32.91 -30.29 -4.53
CA LEU A 90 33.52 -29.15 -5.24
C LEU A 90 33.01 -28.98 -6.67
N THR A 91 32.53 -30.04 -7.32
CA THR A 91 32.03 -29.99 -8.69
C THR A 91 30.51 -29.92 -8.71
N ASP A 92 29.85 -31.03 -8.42
CA ASP A 92 28.42 -31.21 -8.70
C ASP A 92 27.55 -30.46 -7.68
N PHE A 93 27.92 -30.51 -6.39
CA PHE A 93 27.22 -29.79 -5.35
C PHE A 93 27.34 -28.27 -5.56
N LEU A 94 28.56 -27.74 -5.65
CA LEU A 94 28.76 -26.30 -5.87
C LEU A 94 28.12 -25.80 -7.17
N ALA A 95 28.22 -26.56 -8.27
CA ALA A 95 27.54 -26.20 -9.51
C ALA A 95 26.01 -26.17 -9.33
N SER A 96 25.44 -27.13 -8.59
CA SER A 96 24.00 -27.18 -8.31
C SER A 96 23.55 -25.99 -7.45
N ILE A 97 24.35 -25.59 -6.46
CA ILE A 97 24.04 -24.41 -5.62
C ILE A 97 24.16 -23.13 -6.44
N LYS A 98 25.24 -22.96 -7.21
CA LYS A 98 25.49 -21.76 -8.03
C LYS A 98 24.50 -21.61 -9.18
N ALA A 99 23.93 -22.70 -9.67
CA ALA A 99 22.89 -22.67 -10.69
C ALA A 99 21.54 -22.14 -10.16
N VAL A 100 21.34 -22.11 -8.84
CA VAL A 100 20.13 -21.56 -8.23
C VAL A 100 20.31 -20.08 -7.98
N GLU A 101 19.41 -19.28 -8.54
CA GLU A 101 19.28 -17.87 -8.16
C GLU A 101 18.41 -17.77 -6.91
N LEU A 102 18.88 -17.06 -5.88
CA LEU A 102 18.09 -16.88 -4.66
C LEU A 102 16.87 -16.00 -4.95
N PRO A 103 15.68 -16.30 -4.38
CA PRO A 103 14.55 -15.40 -4.41
C PRO A 103 14.91 -14.01 -3.88
N ASP A 104 14.34 -12.95 -4.47
CA ASP A 104 14.61 -11.56 -4.10
C ASP A 104 14.47 -11.29 -2.59
N SER A 105 13.50 -11.93 -1.93
CA SER A 105 13.32 -11.79 -0.48
C SER A 105 14.51 -12.33 0.32
N LEU A 106 15.12 -13.44 -0.11
CA LEU A 106 16.32 -14.00 0.51
C LEU A 106 17.55 -13.17 0.16
N LYS A 107 17.71 -12.73 -1.10
CA LYS A 107 18.80 -11.82 -1.50
C LYS A 107 18.83 -10.56 -0.61
N ARG A 108 17.66 -9.94 -0.40
CA ARG A 108 17.49 -8.78 0.49
C ARG A 108 17.81 -9.11 1.95
N LEU A 109 17.35 -10.25 2.47
CA LEU A 109 17.68 -10.68 3.84
C LEU A 109 19.19 -10.83 4.03
N PHE A 110 19.88 -11.47 3.09
CA PHE A 110 21.33 -11.65 3.13
C PHE A 110 22.08 -10.32 2.98
N HIS A 111 21.61 -9.42 2.11
CA HIS A 111 22.20 -8.09 1.98
C HIS A 111 22.05 -7.28 3.27
N HIS A 112 20.86 -7.27 3.88
CA HIS A 112 20.61 -6.60 5.15
C HIS A 112 21.52 -7.16 6.27
N ALA A 113 21.63 -8.48 6.37
CA ALA A 113 22.51 -9.14 7.32
C ALA A 113 23.98 -8.76 7.07
N LEU A 114 24.43 -8.72 5.81
CA LEU A 114 25.78 -8.31 5.42
C LEU A 114 26.07 -6.86 5.84
N ASN A 115 25.11 -5.95 5.66
CA ASN A 115 25.25 -4.55 6.09
C ASN A 115 25.30 -4.41 7.60
N LEU A 116 24.49 -5.16 8.35
CA LEU A 116 24.56 -5.16 9.82
C LEU A 116 25.90 -5.70 10.34
N ILE A 117 26.41 -6.76 9.71
CA ILE A 117 27.74 -7.32 9.99
C ILE A 117 28.80 -6.26 9.72
N ARG A 118 28.82 -5.68 8.51
CA ARG A 118 29.77 -4.63 8.13
C ARG A 118 29.70 -3.43 9.06
N GLY A 119 28.52 -2.96 9.43
CA GLY A 119 28.33 -1.83 10.34
C GLY A 119 28.78 -2.10 11.78
N ARG A 120 28.75 -3.35 12.24
CA ARG A 120 29.33 -3.75 13.53
C ARG A 120 30.86 -3.86 13.47
N HIS A 121 31.40 -4.30 12.33
CA HIS A 121 32.84 -4.47 12.13
C HIS A 121 33.55 -3.20 11.64
N SER A 122 32.87 -2.21 11.06
CA SER A 122 33.45 -0.92 10.67
C SER A 122 33.93 -0.11 11.89
N ASN A 123 33.35 -0.35 13.06
CA ASN A 123 33.85 0.19 14.33
C ASN A 123 35.15 -0.48 14.82
N LEU A 124 35.54 -1.60 14.20
CA LEU A 124 36.79 -2.34 14.48
C LEU A 124 37.86 -2.11 13.39
N GLN A 125 37.51 -1.53 12.24
CA GLN A 125 38.40 -1.37 11.07
C GLN A 125 38.95 0.05 10.88
N VAL A 126 39.47 0.67 11.94
CA VAL A 126 40.49 1.74 11.79
C VAL A 126 41.90 1.12 11.61
N ALA A 127 42.04 -0.19 11.77
CA ALA A 127 43.28 -0.90 11.47
C ALA A 127 43.03 -1.92 10.33
N GLU A 128 43.93 -1.93 9.35
CA GLU A 128 44.12 -2.95 8.31
C GLU A 128 43.30 -2.83 7.01
N GLN A 129 43.67 -1.84 6.19
CA GLN A 129 43.56 -1.93 4.73
C GLN A 129 44.80 -2.64 4.17
N GLN A 130 44.64 -3.89 3.71
CA GLN A 130 45.43 -4.56 2.66
C GLN A 130 45.13 -6.08 2.70
N ASP A 131 44.07 -6.53 2.01
CA ASP A 131 44.09 -7.81 1.27
C ASP A 131 42.77 -8.02 0.49
N ASP A 132 42.86 -8.44 -0.77
CA ASP A 132 41.75 -8.65 -1.74
C ASP A 132 40.95 -9.95 -1.52
N ALA A 133 41.11 -10.62 -0.39
CA ALA A 133 40.31 -11.79 -0.01
C ALA A 133 39.29 -11.39 1.07
N PRO A 134 38.00 -11.78 0.97
CA PRO A 134 37.06 -11.56 2.05
C PRO A 134 37.58 -12.28 3.30
N LYS A 135 38.03 -11.51 4.32
CA LYS A 135 38.47 -12.07 5.60
C LYS A 135 37.35 -12.99 6.12
N LYS A 136 37.68 -14.23 6.48
CA LYS A 136 36.73 -15.30 6.89
C LYS A 136 35.83 -14.90 8.07
N ASP A 137 36.36 -14.08 8.99
CA ASP A 137 35.71 -13.80 10.28
C ASP A 137 34.43 -12.95 10.21
N PRO A 138 34.40 -11.78 9.55
CA PRO A 138 33.20 -10.93 9.57
C PRO A 138 31.99 -11.58 8.90
N CYS A 139 32.18 -12.27 7.78
CA CYS A 139 31.05 -12.78 6.99
C CYS A 139 30.64 -14.23 7.34
N TRP A 140 31.27 -14.85 8.34
CA TRP A 140 30.90 -16.18 8.83
C TRP A 140 29.41 -16.35 9.17
N PRO A 141 28.72 -15.38 9.80
CA PRO A 141 27.29 -15.52 10.11
C PRO A 141 26.41 -15.69 8.87
N LEU A 142 26.81 -15.15 7.71
CA LEU A 142 26.07 -15.35 6.45
C LEU A 142 26.19 -16.77 5.95
N LEU A 143 27.41 -17.32 6.00
CA LEU A 143 27.66 -18.71 5.65
C LEU A 143 26.89 -19.65 6.59
N TYR A 144 26.89 -19.34 7.89
CA TYR A 144 26.10 -20.07 8.88
C TYR A 144 24.60 -20.08 8.51
N LEU A 145 24.04 -18.91 8.18
CA LEU A 145 22.62 -18.79 7.84
C LEU A 145 22.26 -19.55 6.55
N LEU A 146 23.11 -19.51 5.52
CA LEU A 146 22.91 -20.33 4.32
C LEU A 146 22.99 -21.82 4.64
N VAL A 147 24.05 -22.26 5.31
CA VAL A 147 24.33 -23.68 5.51
C VAL A 147 23.34 -24.30 6.50
N GLN A 148 23.20 -23.74 7.70
CA GLN A 148 22.34 -24.30 8.74
C GLN A 148 20.88 -23.89 8.61
N GLY A 149 20.60 -22.70 8.08
CA GLY A 149 19.23 -22.21 7.92
C GLY A 149 18.54 -22.76 6.67
N ILE A 150 19.30 -23.13 5.63
CA ILE A 150 18.73 -23.50 4.32
C ILE A 150 19.23 -24.87 3.86
N LEU A 151 20.54 -25.04 3.66
CA LEU A 151 21.08 -26.24 2.97
C LEU A 151 20.95 -27.53 3.80
N VAL A 152 21.28 -27.49 5.09
CA VAL A 152 21.17 -28.65 5.98
C VAL A 152 19.72 -29.11 6.13
N PRO A 153 18.75 -28.25 6.47
CA PRO A 153 17.33 -28.64 6.53
C PRO A 153 16.81 -29.24 5.22
N LEU A 154 17.24 -28.70 4.07
CA LEU A 154 16.89 -29.23 2.75
C LEU A 154 17.42 -30.64 2.53
N LEU A 155 18.65 -30.93 2.95
CA LEU A 155 19.30 -32.22 2.79
C LEU A 155 18.76 -33.28 3.77
N GLU A 156 18.46 -32.90 5.02
CA GLU A 156 17.90 -33.81 6.03
C GLU A 156 16.44 -34.17 5.76
N ASN A 157 15.67 -33.22 5.22
CA ASN A 157 14.23 -33.39 4.99
C ASN A 157 13.84 -33.03 3.54
N PRO A 158 14.33 -33.78 2.53
CA PRO A 158 14.06 -33.47 1.13
C PRO A 158 12.56 -33.46 0.79
N GLY A 159 11.76 -34.23 1.53
CA GLY A 159 10.30 -34.29 1.38
C GLY A 159 9.54 -33.05 1.88
N MET A 160 10.11 -32.21 2.75
CA MET A 160 9.43 -31.01 3.23
C MET A 160 9.38 -29.89 2.19
N CYS A 161 10.29 -29.90 1.21
CA CYS A 161 10.43 -28.82 0.23
C CYS A 161 9.87 -29.16 -1.15
N SER A 162 9.42 -30.40 -1.37
CA SER A 162 8.60 -30.76 -2.53
C SER A 162 7.14 -30.40 -2.26
N LYS A 163 6.62 -29.35 -2.93
CA LYS A 163 5.21 -28.94 -2.83
C LYS A 163 4.23 -29.97 -3.44
N SER A 164 4.74 -31.03 -4.03
CA SER A 164 3.95 -32.02 -4.73
C SER A 164 3.68 -33.22 -3.83
N LYS A 165 2.50 -33.23 -3.19
CA LYS A 165 1.97 -34.46 -2.58
C LYS A 165 1.47 -35.47 -3.63
N ASP A 166 1.36 -35.05 -4.90
CA ASP A 166 0.65 -35.79 -5.95
C ASP A 166 1.52 -36.21 -7.15
N SER A 167 2.78 -35.78 -7.28
CA SER A 167 3.66 -36.30 -8.32
C SER A 167 4.24 -37.64 -7.85
N LYS A 168 3.91 -38.70 -8.59
CA LYS A 168 4.59 -40.00 -8.57
C LYS A 168 6.07 -39.92 -9.02
N GLU A 169 6.65 -38.72 -9.06
CA GLU A 169 7.99 -38.45 -9.55
C GLU A 169 9.00 -38.56 -8.41
N SER A 170 9.63 -39.74 -8.37
CA SER A 170 10.82 -40.12 -7.61
C SER A 170 10.73 -39.97 -6.09
N LYS A 171 10.23 -41.02 -5.43
CA LYS A 171 10.75 -41.32 -4.09
C LYS A 171 12.27 -41.41 -4.23
N LEU A 172 13.00 -40.49 -3.59
CA LEU A 172 14.46 -40.59 -3.48
C LEU A 172 14.82 -41.99 -2.99
N SER A 173 15.80 -42.63 -3.62
CA SER A 173 16.27 -43.94 -3.16
C SER A 173 16.84 -43.83 -1.75
N ALA A 174 16.85 -44.93 -0.99
CA ALA A 174 17.39 -44.94 0.37
C ALA A 174 18.87 -44.51 0.39
N GLU A 175 19.61 -44.84 -0.66
CA GLU A 175 21.00 -44.47 -0.89
C GLU A 175 21.16 -42.96 -1.13
N SER A 176 20.27 -42.35 -1.92
CA SER A 176 20.26 -40.89 -2.14
C SER A 176 19.97 -40.12 -0.86
N ILE A 177 19.01 -40.62 -0.04
CA ILE A 177 18.70 -40.03 1.27
C ILE A 177 19.92 -40.15 2.20
N ARG A 178 20.58 -41.31 2.23
CA ARG A 178 21.81 -41.50 3.00
C ARG A 178 22.91 -40.54 2.57
N ASN A 179 23.16 -40.41 1.27
CA ASN A 179 24.16 -39.50 0.72
C ASN A 179 23.85 -38.03 1.09
N ALA A 180 22.58 -37.62 1.01
CA ALA A 180 22.15 -36.29 1.45
C ALA A 180 22.41 -36.05 2.95
N ASN A 181 22.13 -37.05 3.81
CA ASN A 181 22.43 -36.96 5.24
C ASN A 181 23.93 -36.89 5.54
N VAL A 182 24.76 -37.62 4.79
CA VAL A 182 26.23 -37.52 4.90
C VAL A 182 26.72 -36.12 4.53
N MET A 183 26.16 -35.53 3.46
CA MET A 183 26.46 -34.15 3.08
C MET A 183 25.98 -33.14 4.14
N ALA A 184 24.78 -33.32 4.69
CA ALA A 184 24.25 -32.49 5.76
C ALA A 184 25.18 -32.52 6.98
N LYS A 185 25.58 -33.71 7.43
CA LYS A 185 26.53 -33.89 8.54
C LYS A 185 27.87 -33.20 8.27
N PHE A 186 28.43 -33.35 7.06
CA PHE A 186 29.67 -32.65 6.68
C PHE A 186 29.51 -31.13 6.75
N LEU A 187 28.45 -30.58 6.17
CA LEU A 187 28.16 -29.15 6.16
C LEU A 187 27.92 -28.59 7.58
N SER A 188 27.24 -29.35 8.44
CA SER A 188 27.04 -28.98 9.82
C SER A 188 28.35 -28.98 10.62
N THR A 189 29.19 -30.00 10.45
CA THR A 189 30.52 -30.06 11.08
C THR A 189 31.43 -28.94 10.58
N MET A 190 31.35 -28.59 9.29
CA MET A 190 32.10 -27.48 8.70
C MET A 190 31.84 -26.16 9.43
N VAL A 191 30.58 -25.91 9.82
CA VAL A 191 30.13 -24.63 10.37
C VAL A 191 30.11 -24.56 11.92
N HIS A 192 30.07 -25.68 12.64
CA HIS A 192 30.09 -25.71 14.11
C HIS A 192 31.47 -25.96 14.71
N ASP A 193 32.03 -27.14 14.44
CA ASP A 193 33.21 -27.64 15.15
C ASP A 193 34.49 -27.48 14.31
N GLY A 194 34.32 -27.42 12.98
CA GLY A 194 35.39 -27.57 12.01
C GLY A 194 36.06 -28.95 12.08
N PHE A 195 36.91 -29.26 11.12
CA PHE A 195 37.64 -30.54 11.10
C PHE A 195 38.94 -30.50 11.91
N ARG A 196 38.86 -30.10 13.19
CA ARG A 196 40.02 -29.95 14.10
C ARG A 196 40.38 -31.21 14.89
N SER A 197 39.46 -32.18 15.01
CA SER A 197 39.70 -33.47 15.69
C SER A 197 40.66 -34.35 14.88
N LYS A 198 41.49 -35.15 15.57
CA LYS A 198 42.38 -36.17 14.97
C LYS A 198 41.61 -37.28 14.25
N GLU A 199 40.31 -37.40 14.50
CA GLU A 199 39.41 -38.37 13.87
C GLU A 199 39.10 -38.04 12.41
N TYR A 200 39.32 -36.79 11.98
CA TYR A 200 39.08 -36.35 10.61
C TYR A 200 40.35 -36.40 9.77
N HIS A 201 40.20 -36.87 8.52
CA HIS A 201 41.31 -36.90 7.56
C HIS A 201 41.70 -35.47 7.14
N LYS A 202 42.99 -35.23 6.87
CA LYS A 202 43.52 -33.90 6.48
C LYS A 202 42.78 -33.29 5.27
N ASN A 203 42.35 -34.13 4.34
CA ASN A 203 41.62 -33.71 3.14
C ASN A 203 40.26 -33.06 3.45
N CYS A 204 39.63 -33.37 4.60
CA CYS A 204 38.38 -32.72 5.00
C CYS A 204 38.57 -31.23 5.29
N ARG A 205 39.74 -30.85 5.83
CA ARG A 205 40.07 -29.45 6.11
C ARG A 205 40.31 -28.64 4.84
N SER A 206 41.07 -29.18 3.89
CA SER A 206 41.26 -28.54 2.59
C SER A 206 39.95 -28.43 1.81
N LEU A 207 39.07 -29.43 1.93
CA LEU A 207 37.73 -29.39 1.35
C LEU A 207 36.88 -28.30 2.00
N GLN A 208 36.85 -28.23 3.33
CA GLN A 208 36.19 -27.16 4.10
C GLN A 208 36.63 -25.78 3.61
N GLU A 209 37.95 -25.50 3.60
CA GLU A 209 38.47 -24.19 3.23
C GLU A 209 38.08 -23.78 1.80
N SER A 210 38.09 -24.73 0.87
CA SER A 210 37.68 -24.49 -0.52
C SER A 210 36.18 -24.23 -0.64
N LEU A 211 35.36 -25.06 0.03
CA LEU A 211 33.90 -24.96 -0.03
C LEU A 211 33.38 -23.69 0.64
N GLU A 212 33.95 -23.32 1.80
CA GLU A 212 33.63 -22.08 2.50
C GLU A 212 33.84 -20.87 1.59
N LYS A 213 35.02 -20.77 0.94
CA LYS A 213 35.36 -19.66 0.06
C LYS A 213 34.37 -19.52 -1.09
N GLU A 214 34.02 -20.64 -1.74
CA GLU A 214 33.11 -20.67 -2.88
C GLU A 214 31.67 -20.35 -2.50
N LEU A 215 31.17 -20.87 -1.37
CA LEU A 215 29.83 -20.57 -0.87
C LEU A 215 29.70 -19.11 -0.42
N LEU A 216 30.74 -18.56 0.23
CA LEU A 216 30.77 -17.14 0.60
C LEU A 216 30.77 -16.23 -0.63
N ALA A 217 31.60 -16.55 -1.63
CA ALA A 217 31.63 -15.81 -2.89
C ALA A 217 30.27 -15.86 -3.61
N TYR A 218 29.59 -17.01 -3.56
CA TYR A 218 28.22 -17.13 -4.08
C TYR A 218 27.26 -16.23 -3.31
N ILE A 219 27.18 -16.28 -1.97
CA ILE A 219 26.27 -15.42 -1.19
C ILE A 219 26.54 -13.94 -1.47
N ILE A 220 27.81 -13.53 -1.45
CA ILE A 220 28.19 -12.13 -1.67
C ILE A 220 27.74 -11.68 -3.07
N SER A 221 27.97 -12.50 -4.10
CA SER A 221 27.54 -12.14 -5.46
C SER A 221 26.01 -12.00 -5.57
N GLN A 222 25.24 -12.85 -4.88
CA GLN A 222 23.77 -12.77 -4.80
C GLN A 222 23.26 -11.54 -4.00
N THR A 223 24.12 -10.87 -3.23
CA THR A 223 23.79 -9.67 -2.45
C THR A 223 24.27 -8.36 -3.07
N SER A 224 24.77 -8.38 -4.31
CA SER A 224 25.43 -7.21 -4.92
C SER A 224 24.49 -6.08 -5.33
N ASP A 225 23.18 -6.32 -5.34
CA ASP A 225 22.19 -5.30 -5.65
C ASP A 225 22.10 -4.27 -4.50
N GLU A 226 22.10 -2.98 -4.82
CA GLU A 226 21.88 -1.91 -3.84
C GLU A 226 20.55 -2.16 -3.11
N ASP A 227 20.61 -2.34 -1.79
CA ASP A 227 19.42 -2.60 -0.98
C ASP A 227 18.66 -1.30 -0.72
N ASP A 228 17.85 -0.96 -1.70
CA ASP A 228 16.85 0.09 -1.62
C ASP A 228 15.62 -0.37 -0.82
N TYR A 229 15.68 -1.44 0.00
CA TYR A 229 14.51 -2.00 0.70
C TYR A 229 13.73 -0.96 1.50
N VAL A 230 14.43 -0.02 2.16
CA VAL A 230 13.78 1.07 2.89
C VAL A 230 12.98 1.97 1.93
N PHE A 231 13.52 2.25 0.74
CA PHE A 231 12.83 3.03 -0.30
C PHE A 231 11.72 2.24 -0.97
N ASP A 232 11.89 0.93 -1.15
CA ASP A 232 10.87 0.00 -1.61
C ASP A 232 9.69 -0.06 -0.65
N LEU A 233 9.96 -0.16 0.65
CA LEU A 233 8.96 -0.14 1.70
C LEU A 233 8.20 1.19 1.71
N CYS A 234 8.91 2.30 1.53
CA CYS A 234 8.35 3.63 1.41
C CYS A 234 7.45 3.77 0.17
N ALA A 235 7.91 3.30 -0.98
CA ALA A 235 7.12 3.26 -2.21
C ALA A 235 5.88 2.37 -2.04
N ASN A 236 6.02 1.20 -1.40
CA ASN A 236 4.91 0.30 -1.10
C ASN A 236 3.90 0.92 -0.13
N ALA A 237 4.35 1.63 0.90
CA ALA A 237 3.48 2.35 1.83
C ALA A 237 2.71 3.47 1.12
N LEU A 238 3.37 4.22 0.22
CA LEU A 238 2.72 5.22 -0.64
C LEU A 238 1.69 4.59 -1.59
N MET A 239 2.05 3.50 -2.27
CA MET A 239 1.12 2.76 -3.13
C MET A 239 -0.07 2.24 -2.33
N ALA A 240 0.17 1.67 -1.14
CA ALA A 240 -0.86 1.17 -0.24
C ALA A 240 -1.81 2.27 0.28
N HIS A 241 -1.35 3.52 0.37
CA HIS A 241 -2.20 4.65 0.70
C HIS A 241 -3.17 5.01 -0.45
N PHE A 242 -2.70 4.96 -1.70
CA PHE A 242 -3.55 5.18 -2.87
C PHE A 242 -4.38 3.95 -3.25
N ASP A 243 -4.02 2.77 -2.76
CA ASP A 243 -4.80 1.55 -2.92
C ASP A 243 -6.16 1.70 -2.21
N ARG A 244 -7.25 1.44 -2.95
CA ARG A 244 -8.61 1.36 -2.38
C ARG A 244 -9.00 -0.07 -2.03
N ASN A 245 -8.22 -1.06 -2.45
CA ASN A 245 -8.57 -2.45 -2.26
C ASN A 245 -8.54 -2.82 -0.77
N PRO A 246 -9.59 -3.48 -0.25
CA PRO A 246 -9.59 -3.97 1.11
C PRO A 246 -8.48 -4.99 1.27
N SER A 247 -7.62 -4.78 2.26
CA SER A 247 -6.58 -5.76 2.59
C SER A 247 -7.12 -6.69 3.63
N ILE A 248 -7.40 -7.91 3.21
CA ILE A 248 -8.03 -8.91 4.06
C ILE A 248 -6.93 -9.84 4.55
N VAL A 249 -6.73 -9.85 5.86
CA VAL A 249 -5.91 -10.86 6.52
C VAL A 249 -6.85 -11.92 7.06
N THR A 250 -6.67 -13.15 6.60
CA THR A 250 -7.47 -14.28 7.02
C THR A 250 -6.67 -15.11 8.02
N LEU A 251 -7.21 -15.31 9.22
CA LEU A 251 -6.58 -16.10 10.28
C LEU A 251 -7.58 -17.12 10.84
N SER A 252 -7.06 -18.28 11.23
CA SER A 252 -7.87 -19.30 11.89
C SER A 252 -8.19 -18.89 13.34
N ALA A 253 -9.30 -19.41 13.87
CA ALA A 253 -9.68 -19.24 15.27
C ALA A 253 -8.54 -19.65 16.22
N GLY A 254 -7.93 -20.81 15.97
CA GLY A 254 -6.83 -21.34 16.78
C GLY A 254 -5.60 -20.43 16.76
N ASP A 255 -5.20 -19.93 15.59
CA ASP A 255 -4.05 -19.02 15.47
C ASP A 255 -4.27 -17.69 16.18
N LEU A 256 -5.49 -17.13 16.09
CA LEU A 256 -5.84 -15.90 16.80
C LEU A 256 -5.77 -16.06 18.32
N MET A 257 -6.29 -17.17 18.84
CA MET A 257 -6.26 -17.46 20.27
C MET A 257 -4.82 -17.70 20.76
N ARG A 258 -3.99 -18.41 19.98
CA ARG A 258 -2.58 -18.60 20.29
C ARG A 258 -1.80 -17.28 20.23
N LEU A 259 -2.07 -16.44 19.24
CA LEU A 259 -1.47 -15.11 19.11
C LEU A 259 -1.84 -14.23 20.31
N SER A 260 -3.11 -14.21 20.70
CA SER A 260 -3.58 -13.48 21.89
C SER A 260 -2.87 -13.95 23.17
N ASN A 261 -2.75 -15.26 23.37
CA ASN A 261 -1.99 -15.81 24.50
C ASN A 261 -0.50 -15.43 24.44
N LEU A 262 0.13 -15.48 23.26
CA LEU A 262 1.53 -15.13 23.07
C LEU A 262 1.80 -13.65 23.36
N LEU A 263 0.91 -12.76 22.87
CA LEU A 263 0.97 -11.33 23.15
C LEU A 263 0.87 -11.08 24.66
N ARG A 264 -0.07 -11.74 25.35
CA ARG A 264 -0.25 -11.59 26.80
C ARG A 264 0.95 -12.04 27.62
N VAL A 265 1.53 -13.19 27.28
CA VAL A 265 2.71 -13.73 27.99
C VAL A 265 3.93 -12.81 27.82
N HIS A 266 4.00 -12.07 26.70
CA HIS A 266 5.11 -11.21 26.37
C HIS A 266 4.77 -9.71 26.41
N THR A 267 3.63 -9.30 26.99
CA THR A 267 3.19 -7.89 27.05
C THR A 267 4.28 -7.00 27.64
N ASN A 268 4.89 -7.41 28.76
CA ASN A 268 5.96 -6.63 29.41
C ASN A 268 7.21 -6.43 28.53
N LYS A 269 7.43 -7.28 27.53
CA LYS A 269 8.54 -7.15 26.56
C LYS A 269 8.15 -6.36 25.31
N LEU A 270 6.85 -6.29 25.02
CA LEU A 270 6.28 -5.61 23.86
C LEU A 270 5.86 -4.17 24.17
N ARG A 271 5.60 -3.87 25.45
CA ARG A 271 5.22 -2.55 25.95
C ARG A 271 6.27 -1.51 25.56
N LEU A 272 5.86 -0.55 24.74
CA LEU A 272 6.72 0.54 24.28
C LEU A 272 6.75 1.70 25.27
N ASN A 273 5.61 1.98 25.90
CA ASN A 273 5.40 3.13 26.77
C ASN A 273 4.54 2.77 27.99
N ASP A 274 4.46 3.67 28.97
CA ASP A 274 3.68 3.39 30.17
C ASP A 274 2.16 3.25 29.95
N LYS A 275 1.67 3.80 28.83
CA LYS A 275 0.26 3.76 28.41
C LYS A 275 0.17 3.12 27.02
N ASP A 276 0.59 1.86 26.92
CA ASP A 276 0.58 1.15 25.65
C ASP A 276 -0.85 0.68 25.30
N LEU A 277 -1.33 1.06 24.11
CA LEU A 277 -2.66 0.66 23.63
C LEU A 277 -2.74 -0.84 23.37
N VAL A 278 -1.63 -1.48 22.97
CA VAL A 278 -1.58 -2.92 22.73
C VAL A 278 -1.72 -3.68 24.04
N GLU A 279 -1.07 -3.22 25.11
CA GLU A 279 -1.22 -3.79 26.46
C GLU A 279 -2.68 -3.77 26.92
N HIS A 280 -3.34 -2.60 26.80
CA HIS A 280 -4.76 -2.47 27.14
C HIS A 280 -5.65 -3.43 26.34
N LEU A 281 -5.45 -3.51 25.01
CA LEU A 281 -6.24 -4.40 24.15
C LEU A 281 -6.00 -5.88 24.47
N VAL A 282 -4.75 -6.26 24.79
CA VAL A 282 -4.42 -7.64 25.16
C VAL A 282 -5.06 -8.04 26.48
N ASP A 283 -5.10 -7.12 27.44
CA ASP A 283 -5.79 -7.33 28.72
C ASP A 283 -7.31 -7.48 28.54
N GLU A 284 -7.92 -6.66 27.67
CA GLU A 284 -9.35 -6.74 27.35
C GLU A 284 -9.75 -8.08 26.71
N ILE A 285 -8.91 -8.65 25.83
CA ILE A 285 -9.21 -9.92 25.16
C ILE A 285 -9.23 -11.10 26.14
N GLY A 286 -8.38 -11.08 27.17
CA GLY A 286 -8.33 -12.13 28.18
C GLY A 286 -7.33 -13.25 27.87
N HIS A 287 -7.60 -14.47 28.35
CA HIS A 287 -6.71 -15.63 28.21
C HIS A 287 -7.50 -16.84 27.74
N TRP A 288 -6.90 -17.61 26.84
CA TRP A 288 -7.52 -18.80 26.26
C TRP A 288 -6.91 -20.08 26.83
N GLY A 289 -7.75 -20.92 27.44
CA GLY A 289 -7.31 -22.18 28.02
C GLY A 289 -7.01 -23.27 26.96
N PRO A 290 -6.24 -24.32 27.32
CA PRO A 290 -5.88 -25.41 26.39
C PRO A 290 -7.09 -26.16 25.81
N ALA A 291 -8.18 -26.29 26.57
CA ALA A 291 -9.40 -26.94 26.10
C ALA A 291 -10.09 -26.13 24.97
N GLN A 292 -10.12 -24.81 25.10
CA GLN A 292 -10.69 -23.92 24.09
C GLN A 292 -9.84 -23.92 22.80
N LEU A 293 -8.51 -23.95 22.95
CA LEU A 293 -7.60 -24.08 21.80
C LEU A 293 -7.83 -25.39 21.04
N LYS A 294 -7.95 -26.52 21.73
CA LYS A 294 -8.27 -27.81 21.09
C LYS A 294 -9.62 -27.79 20.37
N GLN A 295 -10.61 -27.10 20.94
CA GLN A 295 -11.92 -26.95 20.31
C GLN A 295 -11.84 -26.08 19.04
N ALA A 296 -11.07 -24.99 19.08
CA ALA A 296 -10.86 -24.11 17.94
C ALA A 296 -10.05 -24.79 16.82
N ASP A 297 -9.07 -25.62 17.16
CA ASP A 297 -8.30 -26.40 16.19
C ASP A 297 -9.18 -27.49 15.52
N ALA A 298 -10.15 -28.05 16.25
CA ALA A 298 -11.09 -29.03 15.72
C ALA A 298 -12.14 -28.42 14.78
N GLN A 299 -12.40 -27.11 14.89
CA GLN A 299 -13.32 -26.37 14.02
C GLN A 299 -12.59 -25.18 13.39
N PRO A 300 -11.91 -25.36 12.25
CA PRO A 300 -11.10 -24.31 11.61
C PRO A 300 -12.00 -23.24 10.99
N HIS A 301 -12.58 -22.40 11.83
CA HIS A 301 -13.27 -21.20 11.41
C HIS A 301 -12.24 -20.13 11.04
N MET A 302 -12.40 -19.54 9.85
CA MET A 302 -11.50 -18.53 9.33
C MET A 302 -12.14 -17.16 9.47
N TYR A 303 -11.43 -16.24 10.13
CA TYR A 303 -11.86 -14.86 10.31
C TYR A 303 -11.14 -13.94 9.34
N ASN A 304 -11.90 -13.04 8.72
CA ASN A 304 -11.39 -12.06 7.76
C ASN A 304 -11.29 -10.69 8.42
N PHE A 305 -10.07 -10.20 8.62
CA PHE A 305 -9.79 -8.87 9.13
C PHE A 305 -9.54 -7.91 7.99
N LYS A 306 -10.43 -6.93 7.82
CA LYS A 306 -10.26 -5.86 6.84
C LYS A 306 -9.35 -4.78 7.42
N ILE A 307 -8.10 -4.76 6.96
CA ILE A 307 -7.09 -3.77 7.34
C ILE A 307 -7.24 -2.55 6.44
N ASN A 308 -7.39 -1.39 7.06
CA ASN A 308 -7.27 -0.11 6.38
C ASN A 308 -5.79 0.23 6.21
N LYS A 309 -5.25 0.27 4.99
CA LYS A 309 -3.83 0.58 4.76
C LYS A 309 -3.48 2.06 4.86
N ARG A 310 -4.48 2.95 4.87
CA ARG A 310 -4.30 4.40 4.71
C ARG A 310 -3.89 5.14 5.97
N PHE A 311 -3.95 4.50 7.13
CA PHE A 311 -3.59 5.13 8.40
C PHE A 311 -2.11 5.52 8.49
N LEU A 312 -1.25 4.95 7.62
CA LEU A 312 0.20 5.15 7.66
C LEU A 312 0.64 6.53 7.18
N LEU A 313 -0.15 7.22 6.35
CA LEU A 313 0.24 8.50 5.75
C LEU A 313 -0.82 9.55 6.03
N LYS A 314 -0.60 10.34 7.09
CA LYS A 314 -1.29 11.62 7.25
C LYS A 314 -0.45 12.72 6.60
N PRO A 315 -1.08 13.73 5.97
CA PRO A 315 -0.36 14.89 5.48
C PRO A 315 0.38 15.54 6.66
N ASP A 316 1.70 15.71 6.50
CA ASP A 316 2.64 16.28 7.48
C ASP A 316 3.14 15.34 8.61
N GLU A 317 2.90 14.02 8.54
CA GLU A 317 3.53 13.04 9.44
C GLU A 317 4.67 12.26 8.76
N HIS A 318 5.75 12.02 9.49
CA HIS A 318 6.86 11.16 9.06
C HIS A 318 6.42 9.69 9.05
N VAL A 319 7.01 8.89 8.14
CA VAL A 319 6.87 7.44 8.21
C VAL A 319 7.95 6.89 9.12
N TYR A 320 7.52 6.20 10.16
CA TYR A 320 8.42 5.52 11.09
C TYR A 320 8.64 4.10 10.59
N VAL A 321 9.90 3.72 10.42
CA VAL A 321 10.28 2.34 10.12
C VAL A 321 10.76 1.69 11.41
N CYS A 322 10.13 0.58 11.80
CA CYS A 322 10.60 -0.22 12.92
C CYS A 322 11.95 -0.85 12.57
N ASN A 323 13.01 -0.59 13.35
CA ASN A 323 14.35 -1.11 13.05
C ASN A 323 14.46 -2.64 13.13
N GLN A 324 13.56 -3.30 13.87
CA GLN A 324 13.59 -4.77 14.01
C GLN A 324 12.86 -5.47 12.87
N THR A 325 11.66 -5.00 12.52
CA THR A 325 10.83 -5.63 11.49
C THR A 325 11.00 -4.99 10.12
N MET A 326 11.69 -3.85 10.05
CA MET A 326 11.84 -3.04 8.84
C MET A 326 10.49 -2.82 8.15
N CYS A 327 9.45 -2.55 8.95
CA CYS A 327 8.08 -2.27 8.50
C CYS A 327 7.70 -0.84 8.83
N ALA A 328 6.92 -0.21 7.95
CA ALA A 328 6.32 1.10 8.19
C ALA A 328 5.24 0.97 9.28
N VAL A 329 5.37 1.76 10.34
CA VAL A 329 4.46 1.78 11.47
C VAL A 329 4.01 3.21 11.80
N PRO A 330 2.83 3.39 12.40
CA PRO A 330 2.42 4.68 12.96
C PRO A 330 3.38 5.15 14.04
N LYS A 331 3.52 6.47 14.21
CA LYS A 331 4.33 7.08 15.27
C LYS A 331 4.00 6.54 16.67
N VAL A 332 2.73 6.30 16.95
CA VAL A 332 2.26 5.78 18.25
C VAL A 332 2.82 4.39 18.56
N LEU A 333 3.15 3.61 17.51
CA LEU A 333 3.74 2.27 17.61
C LEU A 333 5.26 2.29 17.37
N ALA A 334 5.88 3.46 17.23
CA ALA A 334 7.32 3.63 17.13
C ALA A 334 7.88 3.94 18.53
N ALA A 335 8.85 3.15 18.99
CA ALA A 335 9.45 3.34 20.31
C ALA A 335 10.20 4.69 20.38
N PRO A 336 9.95 5.56 21.38
CA PRO A 336 10.57 6.88 21.47
C PRO A 336 12.09 6.87 21.69
N LEU A 337 12.65 5.73 22.12
CA LEU A 337 14.08 5.55 22.42
C LEU A 337 14.84 4.78 21.34
N SER A 338 14.15 4.13 20.41
CA SER A 338 14.84 3.52 19.28
C SER A 338 15.18 4.63 18.30
N ARG A 339 16.41 4.65 17.79
CA ARG A 339 16.78 5.40 16.58
C ARG A 339 16.01 4.84 15.39
N THR A 340 14.67 4.81 15.42
CA THR A 340 13.86 4.47 14.26
C THR A 340 14.39 5.29 13.11
N CYS A 341 14.70 4.65 11.98
CA CYS A 341 14.91 5.41 10.76
C CYS A 341 13.61 6.16 10.46
N GLU A 342 13.54 7.41 10.91
CA GLU A 342 12.51 8.34 10.52
C GLU A 342 12.73 8.61 9.04
N VAL A 343 11.90 8.00 8.21
CA VAL A 343 11.98 8.23 6.77
C VAL A 343 10.98 9.32 6.46
N ASN A 344 11.52 10.52 6.27
CA ASN A 344 10.71 11.62 5.78
C ASN A 344 10.40 11.38 4.29
N LEU A 345 9.24 10.79 4.00
CA LEU A 345 8.76 10.58 2.62
C LEU A 345 8.67 11.90 1.84
N PHE A 346 8.40 12.98 2.56
CA PHE A 346 8.25 14.32 2.02
C PHE A 346 9.09 15.26 2.86
N GLN A 347 10.42 15.18 2.72
CA GLN A 347 11.25 16.29 3.13
C GLN A 347 10.94 17.45 2.17
N LYS A 348 9.94 18.25 2.56
CA LYS A 348 9.76 19.58 1.97
C LYS A 348 11.05 20.30 2.33
N TYR A 349 11.96 20.39 1.35
CA TYR A 349 13.01 21.39 1.33
C TYR A 349 12.32 22.76 1.23
N GLN A 350 11.57 23.15 2.27
CA GLN A 350 10.94 24.46 2.38
C GLN A 350 12.07 25.47 2.22
N LYS A 351 11.83 26.45 1.33
CA LYS A 351 12.70 27.62 1.13
C LYS A 351 12.58 28.62 2.29
N THR A 352 11.95 28.24 3.39
CA THR A 352 11.45 29.16 4.41
C THR A 352 11.31 28.39 5.72
N VAL A 353 12.32 28.47 6.61
CA VAL A 353 12.25 28.77 8.06
C VAL A 353 13.71 28.81 8.58
N ALA A 354 14.39 29.95 8.47
CA ALA A 354 14.79 30.79 9.61
C ALA A 354 15.40 30.06 10.84
N ARG A 355 16.70 29.73 10.78
CA ARG A 355 17.72 29.89 11.86
C ARG A 355 19.05 29.25 11.45
N GLN A 356 20.16 30.02 11.53
CA GLN A 356 21.61 29.68 11.50
C GLN A 356 22.18 28.58 10.56
N GLU A 357 21.47 27.51 10.24
CA GLU A 357 21.79 26.52 9.20
C GLU A 357 21.42 27.02 7.79
N ASP A 358 20.53 28.01 7.68
CA ASP A 358 20.11 28.61 6.41
C ASP A 358 21.22 29.43 5.71
N SER A 359 22.23 29.93 6.44
CA SER A 359 23.32 30.69 5.85
C SER A 359 24.19 29.83 4.95
N LEU A 360 24.53 28.62 5.38
CA LEU A 360 25.32 27.70 4.55
C LEU A 360 24.56 27.31 3.29
N ARG A 361 23.26 27.04 3.40
CA ARG A 361 22.41 26.69 2.26
C ARG A 361 22.24 27.85 1.29
N LEU A 362 22.03 29.07 1.81
CA LEU A 362 21.97 30.27 1.00
C LEU A 362 23.32 30.53 0.31
N PHE A 363 24.43 30.29 0.99
CA PHE A 363 25.76 30.42 0.42
C PHE A 363 26.02 29.39 -0.67
N GLU A 364 25.66 28.12 -0.47
CA GLU A 364 25.68 27.08 -1.50
C GLU A 364 24.86 27.49 -2.74
N ASP A 365 23.64 28.01 -2.54
CA ASP A 365 22.75 28.49 -3.62
C ASP A 365 23.33 29.68 -4.38
N ILE A 366 24.13 30.52 -3.70
CA ILE A 366 24.84 31.64 -4.31
C ILE A 366 26.03 31.10 -5.12
N LEU A 367 26.87 30.25 -4.54
CA LEU A 367 28.02 29.66 -5.23
C LEU A 367 27.63 28.84 -6.46
N ALA A 368 26.54 28.08 -6.41
CA ALA A 368 26.04 27.32 -7.55
C ALA A 368 25.65 28.19 -8.76
N LYS A 369 25.39 29.48 -8.55
CA LYS A 369 25.02 30.46 -9.59
C LYS A 369 26.18 31.34 -10.03
N LEU A 370 27.31 31.26 -9.32
CA LEU A 370 28.51 32.02 -9.64
C LEU A 370 29.49 31.12 -10.41
N PRO A 371 30.36 31.70 -11.26
CA PRO A 371 31.49 30.96 -11.83
C PRO A 371 32.40 30.41 -10.72
N PRO A 372 33.15 29.32 -10.99
CA PRO A 372 34.11 28.76 -10.04
C PRO A 372 35.05 29.83 -9.48
N VAL A 373 35.37 29.72 -8.20
CA VAL A 373 36.26 30.62 -7.46
C VAL A 373 37.51 29.82 -7.07
N GLU A 374 38.69 30.37 -7.24
CA GLU A 374 39.98 29.69 -7.02
C GLU A 374 40.59 29.98 -5.63
N GLY A 375 40.06 30.97 -4.91
CA GLY A 375 40.50 31.31 -3.56
C GLY A 375 40.49 30.13 -2.58
N VAL A 376 41.61 29.92 -1.88
CA VAL A 376 41.82 28.77 -0.97
C VAL A 376 41.34 29.09 0.46
N ASP A 377 41.23 30.37 0.79
CA ASP A 377 40.74 30.88 2.08
C ASP A 377 39.66 31.96 1.90
N PHE A 378 38.92 32.26 2.98
CA PHE A 378 37.85 33.27 2.96
C PHE A 378 38.31 34.67 2.55
N PRO A 379 39.48 35.19 3.00
CA PRO A 379 40.02 36.45 2.53
C PRO A 379 40.29 36.50 1.02
N GLN A 380 40.96 35.49 0.45
CA GLN A 380 41.25 35.38 -0.98
C GLN A 380 39.97 35.30 -1.80
N MET A 381 39.03 34.48 -1.34
CA MET A 381 37.72 34.32 -1.96
C MET A 381 36.94 35.65 -2.00
N CYS A 382 37.00 36.46 -0.92
CA CYS A 382 36.39 37.79 -0.91
C CYS A 382 37.03 38.75 -1.93
N VAL A 383 38.35 38.70 -2.09
CA VAL A 383 39.07 39.53 -3.07
C VAL A 383 38.69 39.13 -4.48
N GLU A 384 38.67 37.83 -4.77
CA GLU A 384 38.32 37.30 -6.08
C GLU A 384 36.86 37.59 -6.45
N LEU A 385 35.91 37.39 -5.53
CA LEU A 385 34.50 37.69 -5.74
C LEU A 385 34.25 39.18 -6.01
N LYS A 386 34.96 40.08 -5.31
CA LYS A 386 34.89 41.53 -5.57
C LYS A 386 35.48 41.91 -6.92
N LYS A 387 36.58 41.26 -7.32
CA LYS A 387 37.18 41.45 -8.64
C LYS A 387 36.20 41.02 -9.74
N LYS A 388 35.60 39.83 -9.59
CA LYS A 388 34.57 39.31 -10.51
C LYS A 388 33.28 40.15 -10.51
N GLU A 389 32.89 40.76 -9.38
CA GLU A 389 31.79 41.74 -9.33
C GLU A 389 32.10 42.95 -10.22
N ALA A 390 33.31 43.50 -10.09
CA ALA A 390 33.77 44.67 -10.84
C ALA A 390 33.94 44.40 -12.35
N GLU A 391 34.34 43.17 -12.71
CA GLU A 391 34.48 42.72 -14.10
C GLU A 391 33.15 42.30 -14.73
N SER A 392 32.09 42.08 -13.93
CA SER A 392 30.79 41.70 -14.47
C SER A 392 30.04 42.89 -15.06
N GLU A 393 29.66 42.77 -16.33
CA GLU A 393 28.99 43.82 -17.13
C GLU A 393 27.67 44.32 -16.50
N TYR A 394 27.03 43.47 -15.68
CA TYR A 394 25.75 43.76 -15.02
C TYR A 394 25.83 43.84 -13.48
N ARG A 395 27.03 43.87 -12.88
CA ARG A 395 27.24 43.88 -11.41
C ARG A 395 26.31 42.92 -10.68
N ASN A 396 26.53 41.62 -10.89
CA ASN A 396 25.65 40.60 -10.34
C ASN A 396 25.60 40.72 -8.79
N PRO A 397 24.44 41.00 -8.18
CA PRO A 397 24.31 41.24 -6.74
C PRO A 397 24.66 40.01 -5.89
N LEU A 398 24.74 38.82 -6.51
CA LEU A 398 25.15 37.59 -5.85
C LEU A 398 26.61 37.63 -5.38
N TYR A 399 27.51 38.33 -6.09
CA TYR A 399 28.91 38.47 -5.65
C TYR A 399 29.01 39.26 -4.34
N ARG A 400 28.32 40.40 -4.25
CA ARG A 400 28.26 41.21 -3.03
C ARG A 400 27.68 40.42 -1.87
N ARG A 401 26.56 39.73 -2.11
CA ARG A 401 25.90 38.90 -1.09
C ARG A 401 26.81 37.77 -0.59
N ALA A 402 27.59 37.13 -1.47
CA ALA A 402 28.56 36.12 -1.07
C ALA A 402 29.67 36.72 -0.18
N VAL A 403 30.20 37.88 -0.56
CA VAL A 403 31.24 38.59 0.20
C VAL A 403 30.74 39.01 1.58
N ASP A 404 29.52 39.53 1.66
CA ASP A 404 28.92 39.97 2.93
C ASP A 404 28.71 38.77 3.86
N MET A 405 28.21 37.64 3.35
CA MET A 405 28.06 36.41 4.13
C MET A 405 29.40 35.85 4.62
N ILE A 406 30.43 35.82 3.77
CA ILE A 406 31.77 35.35 4.18
C ILE A 406 32.30 36.23 5.32
N LYS A 407 32.11 37.55 5.24
CA LYS A 407 32.57 38.50 6.26
C LYS A 407 31.79 38.44 7.56
N GLU A 408 30.47 38.52 7.47
CA GLU A 408 29.59 38.70 8.63
C GLU A 408 29.26 37.37 9.34
N GLU A 409 29.28 36.25 8.63
CA GLU A 409 28.86 34.95 9.20
C GLU A 409 30.00 33.96 9.35
N PHE A 410 30.94 33.89 8.41
CA PHE A 410 32.01 32.88 8.45
C PHE A 410 33.28 33.39 9.12
N MET A 411 33.77 34.56 8.72
CA MET A 411 34.96 35.17 9.33
C MET A 411 34.67 35.73 10.72
N ALA A 412 33.51 36.37 10.94
CA ALA A 412 33.14 36.89 12.27
C ALA A 412 32.85 35.79 13.31
N GLN A 413 32.48 34.57 12.89
CA GLN A 413 32.26 33.41 13.76
C GLN A 413 33.47 32.47 13.81
N GLU A 414 34.63 32.88 13.26
CA GLU A 414 35.87 32.09 13.22
C GLU A 414 35.69 30.66 12.66
N ARG A 415 34.76 30.46 11.72
CA ARG A 415 34.54 29.14 11.11
C ARG A 415 35.69 28.80 10.17
N SER A 416 36.19 27.57 10.25
CA SER A 416 37.20 27.12 9.29
C SER A 416 36.59 26.76 7.92
N VAL A 417 37.34 27.00 6.84
CA VAL A 417 36.95 26.62 5.47
C VAL A 417 36.66 25.12 5.38
N GLY A 418 37.49 24.29 6.03
CA GLY A 418 37.33 22.83 6.04
C GLY A 418 36.03 22.37 6.69
N GLN A 419 35.62 22.96 7.81
CA GLN A 419 34.33 22.64 8.46
C GLN A 419 33.14 23.02 7.57
N ILE A 420 33.20 24.17 6.91
CA ILE A 420 32.15 24.65 6.01
C ILE A 420 32.03 23.73 4.80
N LEU A 421 33.15 23.39 4.14
CA LEU A 421 33.16 22.46 3.02
C LEU A 421 32.70 21.06 3.41
N GLN A 422 33.11 20.55 4.58
CA GLN A 422 32.63 19.26 5.08
C GLN A 422 31.11 19.28 5.30
N THR A 423 30.58 20.36 5.87
CA THR A 423 29.14 20.52 6.08
C THR A 423 28.39 20.58 4.75
N MET A 424 28.87 21.35 3.78
CA MET A 424 28.29 21.41 2.44
C MET A 424 28.34 20.07 1.72
N THR A 425 29.45 19.34 1.87
CA THR A 425 29.62 17.99 1.31
C THR A 425 28.62 17.02 1.92
N ASN A 426 28.44 17.05 3.23
CA ASN A 426 27.43 16.24 3.91
C ASN A 426 26.02 16.60 3.41
N ASN A 427 25.68 17.90 3.33
CA ASN A 427 24.40 18.37 2.79
C ASN A 427 24.17 17.95 1.34
N MET A 428 25.21 17.97 0.49
CA MET A 428 25.13 17.49 -0.89
C MET A 428 24.89 15.98 -0.95
N THR A 429 25.57 15.22 -0.08
CA THR A 429 25.42 13.76 0.02
C THR A 429 24.00 13.39 0.47
N GLU A 430 23.45 14.09 1.47
CA GLU A 430 22.08 13.90 1.93
C GLU A 430 21.05 14.23 0.84
N ARG A 431 21.24 15.36 0.12
CA ARG A 431 20.37 15.74 -1.01
C ARG A 431 20.43 14.74 -2.16
N ASP A 432 21.62 14.23 -2.49
CA ASP A 432 21.75 13.22 -3.55
C ASP A 432 21.09 11.90 -3.12
N ALA A 433 21.28 11.49 -1.87
CA ALA A 433 20.57 10.35 -1.31
C ALA A 433 19.05 10.54 -1.44
N ASP A 434 18.49 11.67 -0.98
CA ASP A 434 17.06 11.98 -1.10
C ASP A 434 16.57 12.05 -2.54
N ARG A 435 17.36 12.62 -3.45
CA ARG A 435 17.04 12.62 -4.88
C ARG A 435 16.89 11.20 -5.41
N ARG A 436 17.82 10.29 -5.08
CA ARG A 436 17.72 8.87 -5.45
C ARG A 436 16.44 8.24 -4.89
N LYS A 437 16.07 8.53 -3.63
CA LYS A 437 14.79 8.06 -3.03
C LYS A 437 13.60 8.50 -3.88
N LEU A 438 13.53 9.80 -4.20
CA LEU A 438 12.43 10.36 -4.98
C LEU A 438 12.38 9.79 -6.40
N ASP A 439 13.53 9.55 -7.02
CA ASP A 439 13.60 8.94 -8.34
C ASP A 439 13.13 7.47 -8.32
N ILE A 440 13.46 6.68 -7.29
CA ILE A 440 12.96 5.31 -7.11
C ILE A 440 11.44 5.31 -6.90
N ILE A 441 10.94 6.15 -5.99
CA ILE A 441 9.50 6.31 -5.74
C ILE A 441 8.79 6.72 -7.04
N ARG A 442 9.34 7.68 -7.79
CA ARG A 442 8.78 8.15 -9.06
C ARG A 442 8.73 7.05 -10.12
N ARG A 443 9.79 6.26 -10.26
CA ARG A 443 9.84 5.12 -11.20
C ARG A 443 8.79 4.08 -10.84
N ARG A 444 8.66 3.74 -9.55
CA ARG A 444 7.74 2.68 -9.09
C ARG A 444 6.27 3.09 -9.02
N MET A 445 5.97 4.31 -8.56
CA MET A 445 4.58 4.77 -8.55
C MET A 445 4.02 4.88 -9.98
N GLY A 446 4.88 5.12 -10.99
CA GLY A 446 4.46 5.19 -12.38
C GLY A 446 3.36 6.22 -12.64
N LYS A 447 3.03 6.48 -13.91
CA LYS A 447 1.84 7.28 -14.23
C LYS A 447 0.55 6.46 -14.08
N GLU A 448 0.66 5.14 -14.02
CA GLU A 448 -0.47 4.21 -14.13
C GLU A 448 -1.23 4.01 -12.83
N LEU A 449 -0.55 3.95 -11.66
CA LEU A 449 -1.24 3.87 -10.37
C LEU A 449 -2.06 5.13 -10.09
N PHE A 450 -1.49 6.32 -10.31
CA PHE A 450 -2.23 7.59 -10.16
C PHE A 450 -3.41 7.69 -11.15
N ARG A 451 -3.23 7.26 -12.39
CA ARG A 451 -4.33 7.21 -13.38
C ARG A 451 -5.41 6.22 -12.96
N SER A 452 -5.04 5.06 -12.42
CA SER A 452 -5.99 4.04 -11.95
C SER A 452 -6.76 4.54 -10.73
N TYR A 453 -6.07 5.08 -9.73
CA TYR A 453 -6.68 5.71 -8.56
C TYR A 453 -7.66 6.81 -8.95
N ARG A 454 -7.26 7.72 -9.85
CA ARG A 454 -8.12 8.80 -10.31
C ARG A 454 -9.37 8.28 -11.01
N LYS A 455 -9.22 7.27 -11.87
CA LYS A 455 -10.36 6.61 -12.53
C LYS A 455 -11.31 5.96 -11.52
N GLU A 456 -10.78 5.28 -10.51
CA GLU A 456 -11.59 4.67 -9.44
C GLU A 456 -12.33 5.73 -8.61
N VAL A 457 -11.67 6.87 -8.30
CA VAL A 457 -12.33 7.99 -7.61
C VAL A 457 -13.44 8.58 -8.48
N GLU A 458 -13.19 8.80 -9.77
CA GLU A 458 -14.20 9.32 -10.69
C GLU A 458 -15.39 8.36 -10.81
N GLN A 459 -15.15 7.05 -10.90
CA GLN A 459 -16.21 6.01 -10.92
C GLN A 459 -17.03 6.01 -9.62
N GLU A 460 -16.37 5.99 -8.47
CA GLU A 460 -17.02 5.98 -7.15
C GLU A 460 -17.81 7.27 -6.88
N CYS A 461 -17.32 8.43 -7.34
CA CYS A 461 -18.07 9.68 -7.28
C CYS A 461 -19.37 9.58 -8.09
N VAL A 462 -19.30 9.02 -9.30
CA VAL A 462 -20.48 8.80 -10.14
C VAL A 462 -21.45 7.83 -9.47
N GLU A 463 -20.96 6.73 -8.89
CA GLU A 463 -21.81 5.78 -8.16
C GLU A 463 -22.46 6.40 -6.93
N LEU A 464 -21.72 7.23 -6.18
CA LEU A 464 -22.25 7.95 -5.02
C LEU A 464 -23.30 8.98 -5.44
N GLU A 465 -23.08 9.73 -6.52
CA GLU A 465 -24.07 10.67 -7.08
C GLU A 465 -25.33 9.93 -7.55
N GLN A 466 -25.18 8.77 -8.18
CA GLN A 466 -26.30 7.91 -8.56
C GLN A 466 -27.05 7.39 -7.34
N ALA A 467 -26.34 6.89 -6.33
CA ALA A 467 -26.93 6.42 -5.08
C ALA A 467 -27.63 7.55 -4.30
N LEU A 468 -27.06 8.75 -4.27
CA LEU A 468 -27.67 9.93 -3.67
C LEU A 468 -28.94 10.34 -4.42
N THR A 469 -28.88 10.36 -5.75
CA THR A 469 -30.05 10.69 -6.60
C THR A 469 -31.14 9.64 -6.42
N ALA A 470 -30.78 8.36 -6.38
CA ALA A 470 -31.69 7.25 -6.20
C ALA A 470 -32.28 7.22 -4.78
N SER A 471 -31.50 7.57 -3.74
CA SER A 471 -31.96 7.76 -2.36
C SER A 471 -32.96 8.91 -2.23
N LYS A 472 -32.69 10.06 -2.87
CA LYS A 472 -33.65 11.16 -3.00
C LYS A 472 -34.94 10.73 -3.70
N GLN A 473 -34.86 9.74 -4.60
CA GLN A 473 -35.99 9.17 -5.33
C GLN A 473 -36.56 7.91 -4.66
N LEU A 474 -36.03 7.49 -3.50
CA LEU A 474 -36.41 6.26 -2.78
C LEU A 474 -36.42 5.00 -3.69
N SER A 475 -35.46 4.93 -4.61
CA SER A 475 -35.29 3.83 -5.57
C SER A 475 -33.89 3.23 -5.47
N LEU A 476 -33.73 1.96 -5.85
CA LEU A 476 -32.42 1.31 -5.89
C LEU A 476 -31.68 1.64 -7.21
N PRO A 477 -30.35 1.88 -7.19
CA PRO A 477 -29.58 2.02 -8.41
C PRO A 477 -29.66 0.74 -9.26
N GLU A 478 -29.60 0.90 -10.58
CA GLU A 478 -29.92 -0.15 -11.56
C GLU A 478 -29.06 -1.42 -11.43
N THR A 479 -27.78 -1.24 -11.05
CA THR A 479 -26.83 -2.34 -10.78
C THR A 479 -27.26 -3.19 -9.59
N TYR A 480 -27.70 -2.56 -8.50
CA TYR A 480 -28.21 -3.25 -7.31
C TYR A 480 -29.60 -3.85 -7.55
N ALA A 481 -30.46 -3.18 -8.31
CA ALA A 481 -31.75 -3.73 -8.71
C ALA A 481 -31.57 -5.03 -9.53
N LYS A 482 -30.65 -5.03 -10.50
CA LYS A 482 -30.30 -6.21 -11.30
C LYS A 482 -29.67 -7.32 -10.45
N ALA A 483 -28.76 -6.98 -9.53
CA ALA A 483 -28.14 -7.96 -8.63
C ALA A 483 -29.14 -8.57 -7.62
N ALA A 484 -30.10 -7.77 -7.14
CA ALA A 484 -31.18 -8.22 -6.26
C ALA A 484 -32.16 -9.15 -6.98
N GLN A 485 -32.41 -8.94 -8.28
CA GLN A 485 -33.22 -9.85 -9.11
C GLN A 485 -32.54 -11.22 -9.29
N VAL A 486 -31.20 -11.28 -9.37
CA VAL A 486 -30.44 -12.52 -9.58
C VAL A 486 -30.24 -13.33 -8.29
N ARG A 487 -30.17 -12.69 -7.11
CA ARG A 487 -30.01 -13.36 -5.81
C ARG A 487 -31.18 -13.04 -4.89
N SER A 488 -32.18 -13.91 -4.88
CA SER A 488 -33.45 -13.82 -4.13
C SER A 488 -33.36 -13.68 -2.59
N ARG A 489 -32.16 -13.60 -2.01
CA ARG A 489 -31.92 -13.42 -0.56
C ARG A 489 -31.64 -11.98 -0.13
N LEU A 490 -31.43 -11.06 -1.06
CA LEU A 490 -31.12 -9.68 -0.70
C LEU A 490 -32.41 -8.93 -0.34
N ALA A 491 -32.56 -8.54 0.93
CA ALA A 491 -33.76 -7.92 1.50
C ALA A 491 -34.09 -6.51 0.96
N PHE A 492 -33.38 -6.03 -0.05
CA PHE A 492 -33.51 -4.67 -0.58
C PHE A 492 -34.86 -4.42 -1.24
N HIS A 493 -35.42 -5.37 -2.02
CA HIS A 493 -36.78 -5.20 -2.57
C HIS A 493 -37.85 -5.19 -1.49
N LYS A 494 -37.73 -6.01 -0.44
CA LYS A 494 -38.65 -5.94 0.72
C LYS A 494 -38.56 -4.60 1.43
N ARG A 495 -37.37 -4.01 1.54
CA ARG A 495 -37.14 -2.71 2.21
C ARG A 495 -37.58 -1.54 1.32
N GLU A 496 -37.40 -1.64 0.01
CA GLU A 496 -37.90 -0.70 -1.00
C GLU A 496 -39.44 -0.72 -1.04
N ASP A 497 -40.06 -1.91 -1.07
CA ASP A 497 -41.51 -2.06 -0.97
C ASP A 497 -42.04 -1.60 0.39
N GLN A 498 -41.31 -1.82 1.49
CA GLN A 498 -41.66 -1.26 2.80
C GLN A 498 -41.52 0.26 2.83
N LEU A 499 -40.52 0.86 2.19
CA LEU A 499 -40.34 2.31 2.08
C LEU A 499 -41.42 2.93 1.19
N LYS A 500 -41.77 2.27 0.08
CA LYS A 500 -42.88 2.64 -0.81
C LYS A 500 -44.25 2.47 -0.12
N LYS A 501 -44.41 1.44 0.73
CA LYS A 501 -45.62 1.24 1.57
C LYS A 501 -45.67 2.15 2.79
N ARG A 502 -44.54 2.67 3.26
CA ARG A 502 -44.41 3.73 4.28
C ARG A 502 -44.58 5.14 3.67
N GLN A 503 -45.27 5.27 2.53
CA GLN A 503 -45.63 6.57 1.95
C GLN A 503 -46.46 7.46 2.91
N GLY A 504 -47.00 6.89 3.99
CA GLY A 504 -47.33 7.63 5.21
C GLY A 504 -46.09 7.96 6.03
N PHE A 505 -45.54 9.15 5.82
CA PHE A 505 -44.46 9.70 6.65
C PHE A 505 -45.00 10.06 8.04
N ASP A 506 -44.61 9.34 9.10
CA ASP A 506 -45.07 9.64 10.46
C ASP A 506 -44.38 10.91 10.98
N ARG A 507 -45.15 11.99 11.14
CA ARG A 507 -44.68 13.33 11.54
C ARG A 507 -43.96 13.34 12.90
N LYS A 508 -44.15 12.30 13.71
CA LYS A 508 -43.54 12.17 15.05
C LYS A 508 -42.06 11.76 15.03
N GLU A 509 -41.54 11.31 13.89
CA GLU A 509 -40.14 10.88 13.77
C GLU A 509 -39.18 12.02 13.33
N LEU A 510 -39.67 13.25 13.14
CA LEU A 510 -38.84 14.41 12.75
C LEU A 510 -38.13 15.01 13.98
N PRO A 511 -36.81 15.25 13.92
CA PRO A 511 -36.09 16.01 14.95
C PRO A 511 -36.65 17.43 15.09
N GLU A 512 -36.66 17.96 16.31
CA GLU A 512 -37.00 19.36 16.57
C GLU A 512 -36.18 20.30 15.67
N GLY A 513 -36.88 21.17 14.93
CA GLY A 513 -36.26 22.12 13.98
C GLY A 513 -36.35 21.75 12.49
N CYS A 514 -36.84 20.55 12.13
CA CYS A 514 -37.08 20.18 10.73
C CYS A 514 -38.54 20.43 10.31
N SER A 515 -38.79 21.32 9.33
CA SER A 515 -40.12 21.54 8.76
C SER A 515 -40.30 20.77 7.44
N TYR A 516 -41.32 19.91 7.37
CA TYR A 516 -41.71 19.24 6.14
C TYR A 516 -42.71 20.12 5.37
N MET A 517 -42.32 20.60 4.19
CA MET A 517 -43.18 21.36 3.28
C MET A 517 -43.42 20.51 2.01
N PRO A 518 -44.55 19.79 1.91
CA PRO A 518 -44.87 19.06 0.69
C PRO A 518 -45.00 20.05 -0.47
N MET A 519 -44.26 19.78 -1.55
CA MET A 519 -44.19 20.61 -2.74
C MET A 519 -44.63 19.79 -3.95
N THR A 520 -45.63 20.27 -4.67
CA THR A 520 -45.95 19.77 -6.01
C THR A 520 -45.68 20.85 -7.03
N SER A 521 -45.32 20.46 -8.25
CA SER A 521 -45.06 21.43 -9.30
C SER A 521 -45.50 20.96 -10.67
N TYR A 522 -46.07 21.89 -11.42
CA TYR A 522 -46.62 21.66 -12.75
C TYR A 522 -46.14 22.74 -13.70
N THR A 523 -45.96 22.40 -14.97
CA THR A 523 -45.75 23.39 -16.02
C THR A 523 -47.07 24.08 -16.36
N LEU A 524 -47.01 25.29 -16.92
CA LEU A 524 -48.24 26.01 -17.31
C LEU A 524 -49.07 25.19 -18.30
N VAL A 525 -48.42 24.56 -19.29
CA VAL A 525 -49.08 23.68 -20.28
C VAL A 525 -49.85 22.56 -19.59
N ALA A 526 -49.24 21.88 -18.62
CA ALA A 526 -49.89 20.78 -17.91
C ALA A 526 -51.09 21.23 -17.05
N LEU A 527 -51.07 22.46 -16.54
CA LEU A 527 -52.22 23.02 -15.80
C LEU A 527 -53.35 23.47 -16.73
N GLN A 528 -53.02 23.93 -17.94
CA GLN A 528 -54.00 24.25 -18.98
C GLN A 528 -54.67 22.98 -19.52
N ASP A 529 -53.89 21.93 -19.81
CA ASP A 529 -54.40 20.63 -20.27
C ASP A 529 -55.35 19.97 -19.24
N ARG A 530 -55.09 20.21 -17.94
CA ARG A 530 -55.93 19.73 -16.84
C ARG A 530 -57.11 20.64 -16.53
N GLY A 531 -57.29 21.74 -17.26
CA GLY A 531 -58.33 22.73 -17.00
C GLY A 531 -58.24 23.41 -15.64
N VAL A 532 -57.05 23.42 -15.01
CA VAL A 532 -56.81 24.09 -13.72
C VAL A 532 -56.57 25.58 -13.94
N VAL A 533 -55.81 25.94 -14.97
CA VAL A 533 -55.60 27.35 -15.38
C VAL A 533 -56.46 27.64 -16.60
N ILE A 534 -57.33 28.65 -16.47
CA ILE A 534 -58.27 29.06 -17.52
C ILE A 534 -57.64 30.16 -18.38
N ARG A 535 -57.11 31.21 -17.75
CA ARG A 535 -56.55 32.39 -18.40
C ARG A 535 -55.26 32.85 -17.72
N CYS A 536 -54.34 33.39 -18.50
CA CYS A 536 -53.08 33.95 -18.04
C CYS A 536 -53.02 35.44 -18.37
N GLY A 537 -52.52 36.25 -17.44
CA GLY A 537 -52.27 37.66 -17.65
C GLY A 537 -51.18 37.92 -18.70
N SER A 538 -51.06 39.18 -19.10
CA SER A 538 -50.05 39.65 -20.07
C SER A 538 -48.61 39.34 -19.62
N GLU A 539 -48.35 39.34 -18.32
CA GLU A 539 -47.04 39.03 -17.72
C GLU A 539 -46.57 37.59 -17.98
N LEU A 540 -47.49 36.62 -18.02
CA LEU A 540 -47.19 35.21 -18.27
C LEU A 540 -47.28 34.85 -19.76
N SER A 541 -48.11 35.57 -20.52
CA SER A 541 -48.35 35.34 -21.94
C SER A 541 -47.14 35.70 -22.83
N GLN A 542 -46.22 36.55 -22.34
CA GLN A 542 -44.98 36.91 -23.05
C GLN A 542 -43.85 35.88 -22.89
N VAL A 543 -44.04 34.84 -22.07
CA VAL A 543 -43.03 33.83 -21.78
C VAL A 543 -43.48 32.47 -22.33
N ASP A 544 -42.56 31.73 -22.94
CA ASP A 544 -42.82 30.36 -23.42
C ASP A 544 -43.43 29.50 -22.30
N ALA A 545 -44.67 29.03 -22.50
CA ALA A 545 -45.45 28.28 -21.52
C ALA A 545 -44.75 27.01 -21.03
N LYS A 546 -43.85 26.42 -21.82
CA LYS A 546 -43.03 25.25 -21.41
C LYS A 546 -41.97 25.60 -20.37
N LYS A 547 -41.61 26.87 -20.25
CA LYS A 547 -40.61 27.39 -19.31
C LYS A 547 -41.22 28.00 -18.06
N ILE A 548 -42.54 28.01 -17.92
CA ILE A 548 -43.25 28.52 -16.73
C ILE A 548 -43.63 27.33 -15.85
N LYS A 549 -43.24 27.38 -14.58
CA LYS A 549 -43.50 26.35 -13.57
C LYS A 549 -44.24 26.94 -12.38
N PHE A 550 -45.38 26.34 -12.06
CA PHE A 550 -46.17 26.60 -10.86
C PHE A 550 -45.76 25.60 -9.79
N SER A 551 -45.49 26.10 -8.59
CA SER A 551 -45.12 25.29 -7.43
C SER A 551 -46.06 25.58 -6.27
N PHE A 552 -46.71 24.55 -5.75
CA PHE A 552 -47.67 24.63 -4.66
C PHE A 552 -47.00 24.08 -3.40
N TYR A 553 -46.91 24.91 -2.35
CA TYR A 553 -46.32 24.56 -1.07
C TYR A 553 -47.40 24.63 0.00
N ARG A 554 -47.61 23.54 0.75
CA ARG A 554 -48.44 23.61 1.95
C ARG A 554 -47.56 23.99 3.13
N VAL A 555 -47.82 25.15 3.72
CA VAL A 555 -47.09 25.67 4.88
C VAL A 555 -47.97 25.48 6.10
N HIS A 556 -47.42 24.86 7.14
CA HIS A 556 -48.06 24.72 8.45
C HIS A 556 -47.29 25.60 9.44
N GLU A 557 -47.91 26.71 9.85
CA GLU A 557 -47.39 27.58 10.90
C GLU A 557 -48.23 27.40 12.17
N VAL A 558 -47.71 27.88 13.31
CA VAL A 558 -48.37 27.76 14.62
C VAL A 558 -49.75 28.44 14.63
N GLU A 559 -49.94 29.44 13.77
CA GLU A 559 -51.15 30.27 13.69
C GLU A 559 -52.13 29.83 12.57
N GLY A 560 -51.81 28.81 11.78
CA GLY A 560 -52.70 28.28 10.73
C GLY A 560 -51.99 27.64 9.55
N SER A 561 -52.75 27.03 8.64
CA SER A 561 -52.23 26.43 7.41
C SER A 561 -52.55 27.28 6.17
N PHE A 562 -51.57 27.45 5.28
CA PHE A 562 -51.79 28.14 3.99
C PHE A 562 -51.10 27.43 2.83
N VAL A 563 -51.58 27.67 1.63
CA VAL A 563 -50.96 27.18 0.39
C VAL A 563 -50.27 28.34 -0.31
N ARG A 564 -48.94 28.26 -0.42
CA ARG A 564 -48.15 29.20 -1.18
C ARG A 564 -48.01 28.72 -2.62
N ILE A 565 -48.40 29.54 -3.58
CA ILE A 565 -48.24 29.30 -5.01
C ILE A 565 -47.08 30.17 -5.52
N VAL A 566 -46.03 29.53 -6.03
CA VAL A 566 -44.87 30.23 -6.60
C VAL A 566 -44.83 29.97 -8.10
N ILE A 567 -44.84 31.05 -8.87
CA ILE A 567 -44.71 31.01 -10.33
C ILE A 567 -43.27 31.38 -10.68
N ALA A 568 -42.56 30.51 -11.40
CA ALA A 568 -41.17 30.73 -11.78
C ALA A 568 -40.91 30.45 -13.27
N LYS A 569 -39.99 31.21 -13.85
CA LYS A 569 -39.44 30.99 -15.19
C LYS A 569 -38.18 30.14 -15.09
N VAL A 570 -38.16 29.01 -15.78
CA VAL A 570 -37.02 28.10 -15.84
C VAL A 570 -36.09 28.54 -16.98
N HIS A 571 -34.86 28.92 -16.65
CA HIS A 571 -33.84 29.31 -17.63
C HIS A 571 -32.99 28.11 -18.08
N ASN A 572 -32.64 27.22 -17.14
CA ASN A 572 -31.91 25.96 -17.35
C ASN A 572 -32.20 24.99 -16.18
N ARG A 573 -31.76 23.71 -16.23
CA ARG A 573 -32.04 22.67 -15.21
C ARG A 573 -31.75 23.08 -13.75
N GLN A 574 -30.89 24.07 -13.50
CA GLN A 574 -30.51 24.54 -12.15
C GLN A 574 -30.80 26.02 -11.87
N LYS A 575 -31.34 26.80 -12.83
CA LYS A 575 -31.60 28.24 -12.66
C LYS A 575 -33.05 28.58 -12.99
N SER A 576 -33.78 29.09 -11.99
CA SER A 576 -35.14 29.62 -12.13
C SER A 576 -35.25 31.01 -11.50
N SER A 577 -35.96 31.92 -12.16
CA SER A 577 -36.33 33.22 -11.62
C SER A 577 -37.79 33.21 -11.19
N VAL A 578 -38.09 33.68 -9.98
CA VAL A 578 -39.47 33.78 -9.48
C VAL A 578 -40.14 34.98 -10.13
N ILE A 579 -41.30 34.75 -10.75
CA ILE A 579 -42.13 35.80 -11.37
C ILE A 579 -43.05 36.40 -10.30
N LYS A 580 -43.84 35.57 -9.60
CA LYS A 580 -44.79 36.01 -8.56
C LYS A 580 -45.01 34.92 -7.51
N ARG A 581 -45.50 35.34 -6.34
CA ARG A 581 -45.88 34.47 -5.21
C ARG A 581 -47.27 34.86 -4.73
N PHE A 582 -48.10 33.87 -4.45
CA PHE A 582 -49.43 34.04 -3.87
C PHE A 582 -49.58 33.15 -2.65
N GLU A 583 -50.39 33.59 -1.69
CA GLU A 583 -50.68 32.83 -0.48
C GLU A 583 -52.19 32.68 -0.34
N LEU A 584 -52.65 31.43 -0.33
CA LEU A 584 -54.04 31.05 -0.11
C LEU A 584 -54.18 30.62 1.34
N HIS A 585 -54.69 31.51 2.18
CA HIS A 585 -54.98 31.23 3.58
C HIS A 585 -56.17 30.28 3.72
N GLU A 586 -56.29 29.66 4.90
CA GLU A 586 -57.29 28.64 5.21
C GLU A 586 -58.74 29.07 4.91
N ASN A 587 -59.07 30.34 5.15
CA ASN A 587 -60.41 30.89 4.85
C ASN A 587 -60.72 30.86 3.35
N MET A 588 -59.75 31.22 2.50
CA MET A 588 -59.90 31.13 1.04
C MET A 588 -59.95 29.67 0.58
N LEU A 589 -59.20 28.76 1.21
CA LEU A 589 -59.27 27.34 0.88
C LEU A 589 -60.64 26.73 1.22
N GLN A 590 -61.27 27.17 2.31
CA GLN A 590 -62.64 26.77 2.67
C GLN A 590 -63.67 27.32 1.68
N GLU A 591 -63.48 28.54 1.18
CA GLU A 591 -64.33 29.13 0.13
C GLU A 591 -64.22 28.35 -1.18
N ILE A 592 -62.99 28.08 -1.66
CA ILE A 592 -62.73 27.29 -2.87
C ILE A 592 -63.29 25.86 -2.72
N SER A 593 -63.31 25.29 -1.50
CA SER A 593 -63.90 23.96 -1.26
C SER A 593 -65.42 23.91 -1.44
N ARG A 594 -66.10 25.06 -1.36
CA ARG A 594 -67.56 25.21 -1.52
C ARG A 594 -67.95 25.73 -2.90
N ALA A 595 -66.97 25.96 -3.77
CA ALA A 595 -67.14 26.54 -5.09
C ALA A 595 -67.90 25.62 -6.05
N HIS A 596 -68.68 26.22 -6.94
CA HIS A 596 -69.34 25.55 -8.06
C HIS A 596 -68.34 25.25 -9.20
N PRO A 597 -68.62 24.27 -10.07
CA PRO A 597 -67.73 23.84 -11.16
C PRO A 597 -67.25 24.94 -12.12
N ASP A 598 -68.00 26.04 -12.21
CA ASP A 598 -67.74 27.17 -13.10
C ASP A 598 -67.12 28.38 -12.39
N ASP A 599 -66.86 28.29 -11.08
CA ASP A 599 -66.30 29.40 -10.32
C ASP A 599 -64.79 29.60 -10.65
N GLU A 600 -64.42 30.86 -10.85
CA GLU A 600 -63.08 31.28 -11.26
C GLU A 600 -62.39 32.07 -10.14
N LEU A 601 -61.17 31.67 -9.79
CA LEU A 601 -60.30 32.37 -8.85
C LEU A 601 -59.24 33.18 -9.59
N CYS A 602 -59.36 34.49 -9.54
CA CYS A 602 -58.37 35.43 -10.08
C CYS A 602 -57.31 35.75 -9.02
N LEU A 603 -56.03 35.51 -9.34
CA LEU A 603 -54.90 35.94 -8.51
C LEU A 603 -54.10 37.05 -9.21
N PRO A 604 -53.84 38.18 -8.53
CA PRO A 604 -54.28 38.56 -7.17
C PRO A 604 -55.76 39.02 -7.11
N ALA A 605 -56.39 38.86 -5.94
CA ALA A 605 -57.85 39.01 -5.76
C ALA A 605 -58.40 40.46 -5.74
N LYS A 606 -57.55 41.51 -5.75
CA LYS A 606 -58.00 42.92 -5.72
C LYS A 606 -57.01 43.89 -6.40
N GLY A 607 -57.49 44.71 -7.33
CA GLY A 607 -56.87 45.99 -7.76
C GLY A 607 -55.57 45.93 -8.58
N ASP A 608 -54.86 44.81 -8.58
CA ASP A 608 -53.62 44.60 -9.34
C ASP A 608 -53.89 43.95 -10.72
N THR A 609 -52.92 44.05 -11.63
CA THR A 609 -52.96 43.36 -12.93
C THR A 609 -53.14 41.86 -12.72
N GLU A 610 -54.20 41.31 -13.30
CA GLU A 610 -54.54 39.89 -13.25
C GLU A 610 -53.39 39.04 -13.83
N VAL A 611 -52.90 38.07 -13.06
CA VAL A 611 -51.72 37.27 -13.43
C VAL A 611 -52.12 35.89 -13.90
N VAL A 612 -53.06 35.27 -13.21
CA VAL A 612 -53.55 33.93 -13.53
C VAL A 612 -54.96 33.73 -12.98
N VAL A 613 -55.79 33.06 -13.76
CA VAL A 613 -57.16 32.67 -13.40
C VAL A 613 -57.20 31.16 -13.30
N PHE A 614 -57.57 30.67 -12.12
CA PHE A 614 -57.75 29.26 -11.84
C PHE A 614 -59.23 28.88 -11.85
N ARG A 615 -59.54 27.65 -12.25
CA ARG A 615 -60.84 27.05 -11.96
C ARG A 615 -60.84 26.54 -10.52
N GLU A 616 -61.75 27.04 -9.69
CA GLU A 616 -61.71 26.80 -8.23
C GLU A 616 -61.78 25.32 -7.87
N VAL A 617 -62.74 24.58 -8.47
CA VAL A 617 -62.92 23.14 -8.21
C VAL A 617 -61.70 22.32 -8.61
N ASN A 618 -61.07 22.64 -9.75
CA ASN A 618 -59.89 21.92 -10.23
C ASN A 618 -58.63 22.29 -9.44
N LEU A 619 -58.51 23.55 -9.01
CA LEU A 619 -57.45 24.00 -8.11
C LEU A 619 -57.56 23.32 -6.75
N HIS A 620 -58.78 23.22 -6.20
CA HIS A 620 -59.03 22.50 -4.95
C HIS A 620 -58.70 21.01 -5.07
N SER A 621 -59.12 20.35 -6.16
CA SER A 621 -58.74 18.94 -6.43
C SER A 621 -57.22 18.76 -6.56
N LEU A 622 -56.52 19.71 -7.19
CA LEU A 622 -55.06 19.70 -7.30
C LEU A 622 -54.38 19.87 -5.93
N ILE A 623 -54.90 20.78 -5.09
CA ILE A 623 -54.41 21.03 -3.72
C ILE A 623 -54.69 19.83 -2.80
N GLN A 624 -55.85 19.18 -2.93
CA GLN A 624 -56.20 17.99 -2.16
C GLN A 624 -55.37 16.77 -2.58
N SER A 625 -55.22 16.51 -3.89
CA SER A 625 -54.38 15.41 -4.39
C SER A 625 -52.89 15.58 -4.02
N SER A 626 -52.43 16.82 -3.88
CA SER A 626 -51.08 17.11 -3.37
C SER A 626 -50.95 17.04 -1.84
N GLY A 627 -52.07 17.05 -1.11
CA GLY A 627 -52.13 16.80 0.34
C GLY A 627 -52.51 15.38 0.75
N THR A 628 -52.99 14.55 -0.17
CA THR A 628 -53.43 13.15 0.07
C THR A 628 -52.41 12.16 -0.48
N ILE A 629 -51.14 12.36 -0.12
CA ILE A 629 -50.15 11.29 -0.18
C ILE A 629 -50.34 10.51 1.13
N LEU A 630 -51.15 9.44 1.05
CA LEU A 630 -51.44 8.51 2.15
C LEU A 630 -50.20 7.73 2.58
#